data_AF-A0AAU9H5P9-F1
#
_entry.id   AF-A0AAU9H5P9-F1
#
_cell.length_a   1.000
_cell.length_b   1.000
_cell.length_c   1.000
_cell.angle_alpha   90.00
_cell.angle_beta   90.00
_cell.angle_gamma   90.00
#
_symmetry.space_group_name_H-M   'P 1'
#
loop_
_entity.id
_entity.type
_entity.pdbx_description
1 polymer ?
#
loop_
_entity_poly.entity_id
_entity_poly.type
_entity_poly.pdbx_seq_one_letter_code
_entity_poly.pdbx_strand_id
1 'polypeptide(L)'
;MIFISYNHKDQQLVDMVARQLELSFGRNSIFYDRWSMQPGDSIIGKMNEGLEQYTTFFYFLSTNSLKSPMVTREWQSALMSSVNSDLKFVPIRLDDCPPLVIMKDLLYIDLYGIGIDEAIFQMKAVVNQENNYKPLEDKDNLICYLHVKSEYEIEFEIMATMFTVHDVNFGFIHTNEIENFDVISSTDSILCFSTGEFSGTLPSGEVKKYNITCRRLNRSLSPKSSFKGIIKTQVHTPELINIVHILSDKELNPIPVTVR
;
A
#
# COMPACT_ATOMS: atom_id res chain seq x y z
N MET A 1 -3.71 29.52 10.70
CA MET A 1 -5.02 29.66 10.01
C MET A 1 -4.95 28.98 8.64
N ILE A 2 -6.05 28.44 8.12
CA ILE A 2 -6.11 27.70 6.85
C ILE A 2 -6.67 28.62 5.77
N PHE A 3 -5.99 28.73 4.62
CA PHE A 3 -6.51 29.43 3.45
C PHE A 3 -6.94 28.43 2.37
N ILE A 4 -8.15 28.61 1.81
CA ILE A 4 -8.67 27.78 0.72
C ILE A 4 -8.74 28.63 -0.56
N SER A 5 -7.86 28.34 -1.53
CA SER A 5 -7.83 28.97 -2.85
C SER A 5 -8.30 27.98 -3.93
N TYR A 6 -9.28 28.38 -4.73
CA TYR A 6 -9.90 27.53 -5.75
C TYR A 6 -10.51 28.37 -6.87
N ASN A 7 -10.89 27.73 -7.98
CA ASN A 7 -11.68 28.40 -9.02
C ASN A 7 -13.18 28.26 -8.71
N HIS A 8 -13.97 29.34 -8.83
CA HIS A 8 -15.42 29.30 -8.57
C HIS A 8 -16.20 28.22 -9.36
N LYS A 9 -15.69 27.74 -10.50
CA LYS A 9 -16.31 26.61 -11.22
C LYS A 9 -16.22 25.28 -10.46
N ASP A 10 -15.28 25.17 -9.53
CA ASP A 10 -15.05 23.98 -8.70
C ASP A 10 -15.70 24.12 -7.31
N GLN A 11 -16.46 25.21 -7.09
CA GLN A 11 -17.01 25.58 -5.79
C GLN A 11 -17.80 24.46 -5.12
N GLN A 12 -18.62 23.72 -5.86
CA GLN A 12 -19.47 22.70 -5.27
C GLN A 12 -18.66 21.63 -4.54
N LEU A 13 -17.54 21.21 -5.12
CA LEU A 13 -16.65 20.22 -4.52
C LEU A 13 -15.83 20.82 -3.37
N VAL A 14 -15.29 22.03 -3.57
CA VAL A 14 -14.49 22.72 -2.55
C VAL A 14 -15.33 23.06 -1.31
N ASP A 15 -16.60 23.39 -1.49
CA ASP A 15 -17.55 23.63 -0.39
C ASP A 15 -17.74 22.40 0.50
N MET A 16 -17.81 21.21 -0.12
CA MET A 16 -17.88 19.95 0.63
C MET A 16 -16.65 19.76 1.51
N VAL A 17 -15.45 20.03 0.96
CA VAL A 17 -14.20 19.93 1.70
C VAL A 17 -14.13 20.99 2.81
N ALA A 18 -14.47 22.24 2.52
CA ALA A 18 -14.44 23.34 3.47
C ALA A 18 -15.34 23.06 4.69
N ARG A 19 -16.56 22.55 4.48
CA ARG A 19 -17.46 22.15 5.57
C ARG A 19 -16.92 21.00 6.41
N GLN A 20 -16.23 20.04 5.80
CA GLN A 20 -15.60 18.94 6.54
C GLN A 20 -14.40 19.39 7.39
N LEU A 21 -13.62 20.34 6.87
CA LEU A 21 -12.55 20.99 7.63
C LEU A 21 -13.11 21.86 8.76
N GLU A 22 -14.23 22.57 8.54
CA GLU A 22 -14.93 23.37 9.55
C GLU A 22 -15.32 22.53 10.76
N LEU A 23 -15.81 21.29 10.55
CA LEU A 23 -16.16 20.38 11.64
C LEU A 23 -14.97 20.02 12.54
N SER A 24 -13.74 20.07 12.02
CA SER A 24 -12.53 19.66 12.76
C SER A 24 -11.76 20.84 13.35
N PHE A 25 -11.73 21.98 12.66
CA PHE A 25 -10.90 23.13 13.03
C PHE A 25 -11.70 24.37 13.44
N GLY A 26 -13.02 24.36 13.22
CA GLY A 26 -13.90 25.52 13.40
C GLY A 26 -13.80 26.53 12.26
N ARG A 27 -14.92 27.22 11.98
CA ARG A 27 -15.03 28.21 10.88
C ARG A 27 -13.98 29.31 10.96
N ASN A 28 -13.72 29.84 12.16
CA ASN A 28 -12.81 30.98 12.36
C ASN A 28 -11.35 30.65 12.03
N SER A 29 -11.00 29.36 11.97
CA SER A 29 -9.68 28.89 11.60
C SER A 29 -9.51 28.77 10.08
N ILE A 30 -10.57 28.99 9.29
CA ILE A 30 -10.62 28.74 7.85
C ILE A 30 -11.06 30.01 7.11
N PHE A 31 -10.16 30.52 6.28
CA PHE A 31 -10.50 31.49 5.26
C PHE A 31 -11.02 30.77 4.01
N TYR A 32 -12.32 30.86 3.78
CA TYR A 32 -13.02 30.40 2.59
C TYR A 32 -13.91 31.54 2.11
N ASP A 33 -13.62 32.03 0.91
CA ASP A 33 -14.18 33.26 0.33
C ASP A 33 -15.71 33.38 0.48
N ARG A 34 -16.46 32.29 0.31
CA ARG A 34 -17.93 32.26 0.37
C ARG A 34 -18.51 32.71 1.70
N TRP A 35 -17.80 32.52 2.81
CA TRP A 35 -18.23 33.01 4.13
C TRP A 35 -17.27 34.03 4.75
N SER A 36 -16.07 34.21 4.20
CA SER A 36 -15.04 35.11 4.73
C SER A 36 -15.02 36.48 4.05
N MET A 37 -15.72 36.66 2.92
CA MET A 37 -15.68 37.90 2.13
C MET A 37 -17.04 38.55 1.93
N GLN A 38 -17.01 39.87 1.77
CA GLN A 38 -18.14 40.71 1.39
C GLN A 38 -17.91 41.35 0.01
N PRO A 39 -18.97 41.73 -0.74
CA PRO A 39 -18.81 42.53 -1.94
C PRO A 39 -18.00 43.81 -1.67
N GLY A 40 -16.93 44.02 -2.44
CA GLY A 40 -15.97 45.11 -2.26
C GLY A 40 -14.63 44.67 -1.65
N ASP A 41 -14.56 43.48 -1.06
CA ASP A 41 -13.28 42.90 -0.61
C ASP A 41 -12.43 42.41 -1.80
N SER A 42 -11.12 42.54 -1.68
CA SER A 42 -10.14 41.94 -2.59
C SER A 42 -9.56 40.68 -1.95
N ILE A 43 -9.62 39.53 -2.65
CA ILE A 43 -9.03 38.26 -2.18
C ILE A 43 -7.54 38.46 -1.91
N ILE A 44 -6.82 39.04 -2.87
CA ILE A 44 -5.38 39.33 -2.75
C ILE A 44 -5.12 40.32 -1.61
N GLY A 45 -6.00 41.30 -1.41
CA GLY A 45 -5.92 42.24 -0.29
C GLY A 45 -6.00 41.51 1.06
N LYS A 46 -7.03 40.69 1.25
CA LYS A 46 -7.23 39.88 2.46
C LYS A 46 -6.12 38.86 2.69
N MET A 47 -5.58 38.29 1.61
CA MET A 47 -4.43 37.41 1.68
C MET A 47 -3.20 38.18 2.17
N ASN A 48 -2.88 39.33 1.58
CA ASN A 48 -1.73 40.16 1.97
C ASN A 48 -1.85 40.74 3.38
N GLU A 49 -3.05 41.12 3.82
CA GLU A 49 -3.33 41.60 5.18
C GLU A 49 -3.18 40.50 6.26
N GLY A 50 -3.29 39.23 5.88
CA GLY A 50 -3.33 38.08 6.79
C GLY A 50 -2.28 37.00 6.56
N LEU A 51 -1.35 37.18 5.62
CA LEU A 51 -0.37 36.16 5.22
C LEU A 51 0.46 35.61 6.40
N GLU A 52 0.79 36.46 7.38
CA GLU A 52 1.50 36.05 8.61
C GLU A 52 0.65 35.16 9.55
N GLN A 53 -0.68 35.19 9.44
CA GLN A 53 -1.58 34.41 10.29
C GLN A 53 -1.91 33.03 9.69
N TYR A 54 -1.64 32.84 8.40
CA TYR A 54 -1.87 31.57 7.72
C TYR A 54 -0.69 30.62 7.95
N THR A 55 -1.02 29.40 8.38
CA THR A 55 -0.07 28.31 8.60
C THR A 55 -0.14 27.30 7.45
N THR A 56 -1.25 27.28 6.72
CA THR A 56 -1.48 26.33 5.63
C THR A 56 -2.30 27.00 4.53
N PHE A 57 -1.85 26.82 3.29
CA PHE A 57 -2.51 27.31 2.09
C PHE A 57 -2.87 26.12 1.21
N PHE A 58 -4.16 25.79 1.14
CA PHE A 58 -4.67 24.76 0.23
C PHE A 58 -5.02 25.39 -1.11
N TYR A 59 -4.27 24.99 -2.14
CA TYR A 59 -4.53 25.41 -3.51
C TYR A 59 -5.20 24.29 -4.30
N PHE A 60 -6.47 24.45 -4.61
CA PHE A 60 -7.23 23.50 -5.40
C PHE A 60 -6.89 23.65 -6.90
N LEU A 61 -6.09 22.71 -7.38
CA LEU A 61 -5.63 22.58 -8.75
C LEU A 61 -6.67 21.82 -9.58
N SER A 62 -7.12 22.46 -10.65
CA SER A 62 -8.05 21.89 -11.62
C SER A 62 -7.76 22.45 -13.01
N THR A 63 -8.34 21.85 -14.05
CA THR A 63 -8.33 22.42 -15.40
C THR A 63 -8.88 23.85 -15.43
N ASN A 64 -9.84 24.18 -14.56
CA ASN A 64 -10.40 25.52 -14.45
C ASN A 64 -9.45 26.50 -13.77
N SER A 65 -8.78 26.10 -12.69
CA SER A 65 -7.87 26.96 -11.94
C SER A 65 -6.60 27.27 -12.74
N LEU A 66 -6.09 26.29 -13.50
CA LEU A 66 -4.95 26.44 -14.41
C LEU A 66 -5.18 27.47 -15.53
N LYS A 67 -6.41 27.58 -16.03
CA LYS A 67 -6.77 28.51 -17.11
C LYS A 67 -7.11 29.91 -16.60
N SER A 68 -7.18 30.11 -15.28
CA SER A 68 -7.61 31.38 -14.67
C SER A 68 -6.41 32.29 -14.35
N PRO A 69 -6.29 33.46 -15.00
CA PRO A 69 -5.19 34.40 -14.72
C PRO A 69 -5.23 34.97 -13.30
N MET A 70 -6.43 35.11 -12.72
CA MET A 70 -6.62 35.66 -11.38
C MET A 70 -6.16 34.67 -10.31
N VAL A 71 -6.61 33.41 -10.39
CA VAL A 71 -6.19 32.34 -9.48
C VAL A 71 -4.67 32.14 -9.58
N THR A 72 -4.10 32.29 -10.78
CA THR A 72 -2.65 32.24 -11.01
C THR A 72 -1.87 33.22 -10.14
N ARG A 73 -2.35 34.47 -9.99
CA ARG A 73 -1.65 35.49 -9.18
C ARG A 73 -1.72 35.19 -7.68
N GLU A 74 -2.85 34.66 -7.21
CA GLU A 74 -3.06 34.36 -5.79
C GLU A 74 -2.10 33.28 -5.30
N TRP A 75 -2.09 32.11 -5.95
CA TRP A 75 -1.24 31.02 -5.50
C TRP A 75 0.25 31.31 -5.78
N GLN A 76 0.60 32.08 -6.82
CA GLN A 76 1.99 32.49 -7.05
C GLN A 76 2.52 33.34 -5.90
N SER A 77 1.71 34.28 -5.40
CA SER A 77 2.08 35.09 -4.22
C SER A 77 2.23 34.19 -2.99
N ALA A 78 1.26 33.32 -2.72
CA ALA A 78 1.31 32.39 -1.59
C ALA A 78 2.52 31.43 -1.66
N LEU A 79 2.84 30.92 -2.86
CA LEU A 79 4.01 30.08 -3.09
C LEU A 79 5.30 30.85 -2.81
N MET A 80 5.43 32.08 -3.30
CA MET A 80 6.59 32.94 -3.00
C MET A 80 6.69 33.27 -1.51
N SER A 81 5.57 33.45 -0.82
CA SER A 81 5.54 33.61 0.63
C SER A 81 6.00 32.34 1.35
N SER A 82 5.53 31.15 0.94
CA SER A 82 5.93 29.87 1.56
C SER A 82 7.42 29.56 1.48
N VAL A 83 8.13 30.12 0.49
CA VAL A 83 9.59 30.00 0.40
C VAL A 83 10.30 30.82 1.48
N ASN A 84 9.67 31.90 1.96
CA ASN A 84 10.26 32.88 2.87
C ASN A 84 9.60 32.91 4.27
N SER A 85 8.59 32.06 4.53
CA SER A 85 7.85 31.98 5.80
C SER A 85 7.46 30.54 6.15
N ASP A 86 6.96 30.32 7.37
CA ASP A 86 6.46 29.01 7.82
C ASP A 86 5.10 28.60 7.19
N LEU A 87 4.65 29.31 6.15
CA LEU A 87 3.41 28.99 5.44
C LEU A 87 3.57 27.70 4.65
N LYS A 88 2.78 26.67 4.97
CA LYS A 88 2.77 25.42 4.20
C LYS A 88 1.86 25.53 2.98
N PHE A 89 2.43 25.65 1.79
CA PHE A 89 1.69 25.64 0.52
C PHE A 89 1.43 24.19 0.07
N VAL A 90 0.16 23.79 -0.04
CA VAL A 90 -0.24 22.41 -0.36
C VAL A 90 -1.21 22.42 -1.56
N PRO A 91 -0.77 21.95 -2.74
CA PRO A 91 -1.65 21.73 -3.86
C PRO A 91 -2.61 20.56 -3.62
N ILE A 92 -3.86 20.70 -4.07
CA ILE A 92 -4.93 19.69 -4.00
C ILE A 92 -5.45 19.45 -5.41
N ARG A 93 -5.20 18.28 -5.99
CA ARG A 93 -5.63 17.95 -7.37
C ARG A 93 -7.08 17.52 -7.40
N LEU A 94 -7.94 18.27 -8.09
CA LEU A 94 -9.39 18.04 -8.17
C LEU A 94 -9.84 17.23 -9.38
N ASP A 95 -9.09 17.28 -10.47
CA ASP A 95 -9.41 16.59 -11.73
C ASP A 95 -8.14 16.03 -12.38
N ASP A 96 -8.28 15.38 -13.54
CA ASP A 96 -7.18 14.84 -14.32
C ASP A 96 -6.35 15.94 -15.04
N CYS A 97 -5.96 16.99 -14.32
CA CYS A 97 -5.06 18.02 -14.81
C CYS A 97 -3.60 17.63 -14.54
N PRO A 98 -2.65 18.05 -15.40
CA PRO A 98 -1.23 17.86 -15.14
C PRO A 98 -0.76 18.80 -14.02
N PRO A 99 0.15 18.34 -13.14
CA PRO A 99 0.77 19.24 -12.17
C PRO A 99 1.58 20.33 -12.90
N LEU A 100 1.51 21.57 -12.39
CA LEU A 100 2.26 22.69 -12.96
C LEU A 100 3.77 22.44 -12.87
N VAL A 101 4.52 22.89 -13.88
CA VAL A 101 5.99 22.75 -13.93
C VAL A 101 6.66 23.35 -12.69
N ILE A 102 6.14 24.48 -12.18
CA ILE A 102 6.65 25.15 -10.98
C ILE A 102 6.35 24.41 -9.67
N MET A 103 5.47 23.40 -9.74
CA MET A 103 5.04 22.57 -8.61
C MET A 103 5.57 21.14 -8.72
N LYS A 104 6.48 20.85 -9.66
CA LYS A 104 7.03 19.50 -9.86
C LYS A 104 7.69 18.92 -8.62
N ASP A 105 8.28 19.78 -7.80
CA ASP A 105 8.99 19.37 -6.58
C ASP A 105 8.09 19.42 -5.33
N LEU A 106 6.81 19.78 -5.49
CA LEU A 106 5.83 19.81 -4.40
C LEU A 106 4.98 18.54 -4.40
N LEU A 107 4.94 17.88 -3.25
CA LEU A 107 3.92 16.87 -3.00
C LEU A 107 2.54 17.54 -2.96
N TYR A 108 1.54 16.88 -3.56
CA TYR A 108 0.16 17.32 -3.60
C TYR A 108 -0.76 16.24 -3.04
N ILE A 109 -1.95 16.63 -2.60
CA ILE A 109 -3.00 15.70 -2.21
C ILE A 109 -3.84 15.42 -3.46
N ASP A 110 -3.91 14.15 -3.87
CA ASP A 110 -4.63 13.73 -5.08
C ASP A 110 -6.09 13.41 -4.79
N LEU A 111 -6.91 14.42 -4.53
CA LEU A 111 -8.34 14.23 -4.24
C LEU A 111 -9.06 13.47 -5.35
N TYR A 112 -8.68 13.70 -6.62
CA TYR A 112 -9.22 12.98 -7.77
C TYR A 112 -8.91 11.47 -7.72
N GLY A 113 -7.66 11.09 -7.40
CA GLY A 113 -7.22 9.69 -7.39
C GLY A 113 -7.60 8.91 -6.13
N ILE A 114 -7.51 9.53 -4.94
CA ILE A 114 -7.70 8.84 -3.65
C ILE A 114 -9.11 9.02 -3.05
N GLY A 115 -9.92 9.92 -3.62
CA GLY A 115 -11.25 10.23 -3.13
C GLY A 115 -11.26 11.25 -1.98
N ILE A 116 -12.47 11.76 -1.69
CA ILE A 116 -12.66 12.91 -0.78
C ILE A 116 -12.31 12.60 0.67
N ASP A 117 -12.65 11.41 1.18
CA ASP A 117 -12.45 11.06 2.59
C ASP A 117 -10.96 10.98 2.94
N GLU A 118 -10.18 10.29 2.10
CA GLU A 118 -8.74 10.17 2.26
C GLU A 118 -8.03 11.51 2.03
N ALA A 119 -8.48 12.31 1.06
CA ALA A 119 -7.96 13.66 0.85
C ALA A 119 -8.17 14.55 2.08
N ILE A 120 -9.37 14.54 2.67
CA ILE A 120 -9.67 15.30 3.89
C ILE A 120 -8.81 14.79 5.06
N PHE A 121 -8.62 13.49 5.19
CA PHE A 121 -7.73 12.92 6.21
C PHE A 121 -6.30 13.46 6.07
N GLN A 122 -5.75 13.46 4.86
CA GLN A 122 -4.42 14.02 4.59
C GLN A 122 -4.36 15.54 4.83
N MET A 123 -5.40 16.29 4.46
CA MET A 123 -5.48 17.73 4.73
C MET A 123 -5.45 18.02 6.24
N LYS A 124 -6.17 17.22 7.05
CA LYS A 124 -6.14 17.35 8.51
C LYS A 124 -4.75 17.06 9.08
N ALA A 125 -4.10 15.99 8.62
CA ALA A 125 -2.74 15.65 9.04
C ALA A 125 -1.75 16.77 8.70
N VAL A 126 -1.86 17.38 7.51
CA VAL A 126 -1.04 18.53 7.10
C VAL A 126 -1.21 19.72 8.06
N VAL A 127 -2.44 20.06 8.42
CA VAL A 127 -2.74 21.18 9.33
C VAL A 127 -2.22 20.91 10.75
N ASN A 128 -2.37 19.67 11.24
CA ASN A 128 -1.90 19.25 12.56
C ASN A 128 -0.39 18.99 12.62
N GLN A 129 0.32 19.08 11.49
CA GLN A 129 1.74 18.72 11.37
C GLN A 129 2.02 17.25 11.73
N GLU A 130 1.06 16.37 11.47
CA GLU A 130 1.15 14.93 11.68
C GLU A 130 1.71 14.23 10.43
N ASN A 131 2.39 13.10 10.64
CA ASN A 131 2.82 12.24 9.54
C ASN A 131 1.62 11.42 9.02
N ASN A 132 1.39 11.46 7.72
CA ASN A 132 0.31 10.73 7.04
C ASN A 132 0.75 9.34 6.53
N TYR A 133 1.91 8.84 6.96
CA TYR A 133 2.41 7.52 6.59
C TYR A 133 1.42 6.43 7.01
N LYS A 134 0.94 5.70 6.01
CA LYS A 134 0.21 4.44 6.21
C LYS A 134 1.12 3.33 5.69
N PRO A 135 1.55 2.38 6.55
CA PRO A 135 2.31 1.25 6.07
C PRO A 135 1.49 0.48 5.04
N LEU A 136 2.13 0.15 3.92
CA LEU A 136 1.56 -0.81 2.98
C LEU A 136 1.55 -2.20 3.63
N GLU A 137 0.63 -3.05 3.20
CA GLU A 137 0.67 -4.46 3.59
C GLU A 137 1.98 -5.09 3.13
N ASP A 138 2.61 -5.85 4.02
CA ASP A 138 3.79 -6.64 3.68
C ASP A 138 3.41 -7.67 2.61
N LYS A 139 4.24 -7.76 1.57
CA LYS A 139 4.02 -8.72 0.48
C LYS A 139 4.76 -10.01 0.74
N ASP A 140 4.09 -11.13 0.50
CA ASP A 140 4.73 -12.44 0.49
C ASP A 140 5.82 -12.49 -0.56
N ASN A 141 7.04 -12.74 -0.10
CA ASN A 141 8.19 -12.88 -0.98
C ASN A 141 8.28 -14.28 -1.61
N LEU A 142 7.45 -15.25 -1.19
CA LEU A 142 7.45 -16.61 -1.69
C LEU A 142 6.12 -16.95 -2.35
N ILE A 143 6.17 -17.67 -3.46
CA ILE A 143 4.99 -18.27 -4.09
C ILE A 143 5.31 -19.69 -4.54
N CYS A 144 4.33 -20.58 -4.43
CA CYS A 144 4.41 -21.92 -4.96
C CYS A 144 3.42 -22.11 -6.10
N TYR A 145 3.91 -22.55 -7.25
CA TYR A 145 3.08 -23.05 -8.34
C TYR A 145 3.03 -24.57 -8.28
N LEU A 146 1.82 -25.12 -8.36
CA LEU A 146 1.59 -26.56 -8.49
C LEU A 146 0.99 -26.85 -9.86
N HIS A 147 1.51 -27.87 -10.53
CA HIS A 147 0.98 -28.37 -11.80
C HIS A 147 0.76 -29.88 -11.68
N VAL A 148 -0.51 -30.27 -11.60
CA VAL A 148 -0.89 -31.69 -11.48
C VAL A 148 -0.58 -32.41 -12.79
N LYS A 149 0.30 -33.41 -12.76
CA LYS A 149 0.65 -34.21 -13.96
C LYS A 149 -0.20 -35.48 -14.04
N SER A 150 -0.46 -36.09 -12.89
CA SER A 150 -1.27 -37.29 -12.75
C SER A 150 -1.84 -37.39 -11.34
N GLU A 151 -2.59 -38.46 -11.06
CA GLU A 151 -3.10 -38.78 -9.73
C GLU A 151 -2.01 -39.12 -8.70
N TYR A 152 -0.76 -39.29 -9.14
CA TYR A 152 0.38 -39.68 -8.31
C TYR A 152 1.54 -38.67 -8.34
N GLU A 153 1.50 -37.69 -9.24
CA GLU A 153 2.61 -36.76 -9.46
C GLU A 153 2.12 -35.32 -9.62
N ILE A 154 2.66 -34.43 -8.78
CA ILE A 154 2.45 -32.98 -8.85
C ILE A 154 3.82 -32.32 -9.02
N GLU A 155 4.00 -31.58 -10.13
CA GLU A 155 5.17 -30.73 -10.31
C GLU A 155 5.00 -29.46 -9.47
N PHE A 156 6.04 -29.05 -8.75
CA PHE A 156 6.03 -27.82 -7.97
C PHE A 156 7.19 -26.91 -8.37
N GLU A 157 6.95 -25.60 -8.24
CA GLU A 157 7.96 -24.56 -8.36
C GLU A 157 7.75 -23.55 -7.23
N ILE A 158 8.69 -23.49 -6.28
CA ILE A 158 8.72 -22.45 -5.25
C ILE A 158 9.74 -21.39 -5.69
N MET A 159 9.31 -20.14 -5.74
CA MET A 159 10.17 -19.04 -6.16
C MET A 159 10.05 -17.83 -5.23
N ALA A 160 11.16 -17.10 -5.12
CA ALA A 160 11.15 -15.79 -4.49
C ALA A 160 10.67 -14.74 -5.49
N THR A 161 9.79 -13.83 -5.09
CA THR A 161 9.16 -12.86 -6.01
C THR A 161 9.88 -11.53 -6.02
N MET A 162 10.51 -11.12 -4.91
CA MET A 162 11.09 -9.79 -4.73
C MET A 162 12.57 -9.81 -4.34
N PHE A 163 12.95 -10.60 -3.34
CA PHE A 163 14.29 -10.61 -2.78
C PHE A 163 14.76 -12.02 -2.39
N THR A 164 16.05 -12.18 -2.13
CA THR A 164 16.63 -13.47 -1.79
C THR A 164 16.16 -13.95 -0.42
N VAL A 165 15.76 -15.23 -0.33
CA VAL A 165 15.44 -15.93 0.92
C VAL A 165 16.64 -16.77 1.36
N HIS A 166 17.13 -16.50 2.57
CA HIS A 166 18.13 -17.31 3.25
C HIS A 166 17.47 -18.40 4.08
N ASP A 167 18.25 -19.41 4.51
CA ASP A 167 17.75 -20.54 5.31
C ASP A 167 16.48 -21.17 4.73
N VAL A 168 16.61 -21.65 3.50
CA VAL A 168 15.49 -22.16 2.71
C VAL A 168 15.16 -23.57 3.20
N ASN A 169 14.09 -23.68 3.99
CA ASN A 169 13.54 -24.95 4.47
C ASN A 169 12.04 -25.00 4.22
N PHE A 170 11.60 -25.85 3.30
CA PHE A 170 10.21 -25.97 2.93
C PHE A 170 9.59 -27.22 3.52
N GLY A 171 8.44 -27.07 4.17
CA GLY A 171 7.62 -28.16 4.67
C GLY A 171 6.41 -28.38 3.77
N PHE A 172 6.20 -29.63 3.37
CA PHE A 172 5.04 -30.08 2.60
C PHE A 172 4.15 -30.86 3.57
N ILE A 173 3.01 -30.27 3.95
CA ILE A 173 2.08 -30.85 4.93
C ILE A 173 1.06 -31.70 4.18
N HIS A 174 0.89 -32.95 4.58
CA HIS A 174 0.01 -33.92 3.93
C HIS A 174 -0.64 -34.87 4.94
N THR A 175 -1.68 -35.59 4.51
CA THR A 175 -2.35 -36.64 5.32
C THR A 175 -1.81 -38.03 5.03
N ASN A 176 -1.09 -38.21 3.91
CA ASN A 176 -0.51 -39.50 3.53
C ASN A 176 0.49 -40.02 4.57
N GLU A 177 0.60 -41.34 4.70
CA GLU A 177 1.72 -41.98 5.43
C GLU A 177 3.06 -41.51 4.88
N ILE A 178 4.06 -41.31 5.76
CA ILE A 178 5.36 -40.72 5.40
C ILE A 178 6.07 -41.52 4.29
N GLU A 179 5.97 -42.84 4.31
CA GLU A 179 6.58 -43.73 3.31
C GLU A 179 5.96 -43.59 1.90
N ASN A 180 4.74 -43.05 1.84
CA ASN A 180 3.94 -42.96 0.61
C ASN A 180 3.92 -41.55 0.01
N PHE A 181 4.71 -40.61 0.54
CA PHE A 181 4.79 -39.23 0.07
C PHE A 181 6.25 -38.80 -0.01
N ASP A 182 6.72 -38.53 -1.23
CA ASP A 182 8.09 -38.06 -1.45
C ASP A 182 8.10 -36.74 -2.21
N VAL A 183 9.08 -35.90 -1.87
CA VAL A 183 9.34 -34.61 -2.51
C VAL A 183 10.72 -34.69 -3.14
N ILE A 184 10.75 -34.81 -4.47
CA ILE A 184 11.97 -35.03 -5.23
C ILE A 184 12.34 -33.75 -5.96
N SER A 185 13.53 -33.22 -5.67
CA SER A 185 14.04 -32.02 -6.33
C SER A 185 14.57 -32.30 -7.73
N SER A 186 14.31 -31.38 -8.65
CA SER A 186 14.88 -31.38 -10.00
C SER A 186 16.00 -30.34 -10.18
N THR A 187 16.06 -29.31 -9.33
CA THR A 187 17.05 -28.22 -9.44
C THR A 187 18.27 -28.41 -8.56
N ASP A 188 18.13 -29.15 -7.46
CA ASP A 188 19.12 -29.23 -6.39
C ASP A 188 19.49 -30.68 -6.12
N SER A 189 20.77 -31.01 -6.30
CA SER A 189 21.31 -32.36 -6.13
C SER A 189 21.64 -32.73 -4.69
N ILE A 190 21.77 -31.74 -3.79
CA ILE A 190 22.08 -31.96 -2.38
C ILE A 190 21.08 -31.16 -1.53
N LEU A 191 20.34 -31.88 -0.69
CA LEU A 191 19.29 -31.36 0.18
C LEU A 191 19.36 -32.08 1.54
N CYS A 192 19.00 -31.39 2.61
CA CYS A 192 18.69 -32.05 3.86
C CYS A 192 17.20 -32.38 3.92
N PHE A 193 16.89 -33.63 4.24
CA PHE A 193 15.55 -34.17 4.30
C PHE A 193 15.21 -34.54 5.75
N SER A 194 14.02 -34.14 6.18
CA SER A 194 13.44 -34.56 7.45
C SER A 194 11.95 -34.77 7.28
N THR A 195 11.37 -35.58 8.15
CA THR A 195 9.94 -35.88 8.19
C THR A 195 9.46 -35.81 9.64
N GLY A 196 8.19 -35.54 9.86
CA GLY A 196 7.63 -35.50 11.21
C GLY A 196 6.11 -35.34 11.24
N GLU A 197 5.58 -35.06 12.42
CA GLU A 197 4.17 -34.73 12.64
C GLU A 197 4.00 -33.22 12.82
N PHE A 198 2.97 -32.65 12.20
CA PHE A 198 2.52 -31.28 12.38
C PHE A 198 1.11 -31.28 12.99
N SER A 199 0.90 -30.52 14.06
CA SER A 199 -0.43 -30.35 14.67
C SER A 199 -0.97 -28.96 14.33
N GLY A 200 -2.08 -28.91 13.59
CA GLY A 200 -2.78 -27.67 13.26
C GLY A 200 -4.09 -27.56 14.03
N THR A 201 -4.42 -26.36 14.50
CA THR A 201 -5.71 -26.07 15.13
C THR A 201 -6.68 -25.57 14.06
N LEU A 202 -7.82 -26.24 13.91
CA LEU A 202 -8.90 -25.81 13.00
C LEU A 202 -9.65 -24.59 13.58
N PRO A 203 -10.39 -23.81 12.77
CA PRO A 203 -11.23 -22.71 13.25
C PRO A 203 -12.29 -23.12 14.29
N SER A 204 -12.64 -24.42 14.34
CA SER A 204 -13.51 -25.03 15.34
C SER A 204 -12.86 -25.24 16.72
N GLY A 205 -11.55 -25.02 16.84
CA GLY A 205 -10.76 -25.28 18.05
C GLY A 205 -10.25 -26.73 18.17
N GLU A 206 -10.58 -27.61 17.22
CA GLU A 206 -10.09 -29.00 17.20
C GLU A 206 -8.64 -29.06 16.69
N VAL A 207 -7.79 -29.78 17.41
CA VAL A 207 -6.40 -30.03 17.00
C VAL A 207 -6.36 -31.27 16.11
N LYS A 208 -5.93 -31.09 14.87
CA LYS A 208 -5.75 -32.18 13.91
C LYS A 208 -4.26 -32.38 13.63
N LYS A 209 -3.84 -33.64 13.64
CA LYS A 209 -2.48 -34.05 13.28
C LYS A 209 -2.37 -34.32 11.78
N TYR A 210 -1.24 -33.92 11.22
CA TYR A 210 -0.84 -34.11 9.83
C TYR A 210 0.61 -34.58 9.79
N ASN A 211 1.03 -35.15 8.67
CA ASN A 211 2.43 -35.46 8.40
C ASN A 211 3.07 -34.28 7.66
N ILE A 212 4.38 -34.07 7.89
CA ILE A 212 5.16 -33.05 7.19
C ILE A 212 6.44 -33.66 6.63
N THR A 213 6.69 -33.39 5.36
CA THR A 213 7.92 -33.76 4.66
C THR A 213 8.70 -32.49 4.32
N CYS A 214 9.93 -32.37 4.83
CA CYS A 214 10.73 -31.15 4.75
C CYS A 214 11.90 -31.29 3.76
N ARG A 215 12.20 -30.19 3.07
CA ARG A 215 13.37 -30.06 2.17
C ARG A 215 14.10 -28.76 2.48
N ARG A 216 15.30 -28.89 3.05
CA ARG A 216 16.21 -27.76 3.27
C ARG A 216 17.26 -27.70 2.17
N LEU A 217 17.34 -26.55 1.51
CA LEU A 217 18.33 -26.27 0.47
C LEU A 217 19.63 -25.78 1.10
N ASN A 218 20.75 -26.15 0.49
CA ASN A 218 22.10 -25.68 0.87
C ASN A 218 22.48 -24.34 0.22
N ARG A 219 21.52 -23.70 -0.44
CA ARG A 219 21.67 -22.39 -1.08
C ARG A 219 20.45 -21.53 -0.79
N SER A 220 20.63 -20.23 -0.99
CA SER A 220 19.51 -19.30 -0.98
C SER A 220 18.61 -19.44 -2.22
N LEU A 221 17.35 -19.06 -2.05
CA LEU A 221 16.38 -18.91 -3.13
C LEU A 221 16.36 -17.46 -3.57
N SER A 222 16.49 -17.18 -4.86
CA SER A 222 16.41 -15.82 -5.40
C SER A 222 15.38 -15.74 -6.52
N PRO A 223 14.95 -14.54 -6.93
CA PRO A 223 14.01 -14.41 -8.05
C PRO A 223 14.51 -15.01 -9.37
N LYS A 224 15.82 -15.25 -9.51
CA LYS A 224 16.43 -15.89 -10.68
C LYS A 224 16.62 -17.41 -10.51
N SER A 225 16.42 -17.94 -9.31
CA SER A 225 16.71 -19.34 -8.98
C SER A 225 15.65 -19.90 -8.05
N SER A 226 14.66 -20.52 -8.67
CA SER A 226 13.56 -21.25 -8.03
C SER A 226 14.00 -22.61 -7.50
N PHE A 227 13.18 -23.20 -6.64
CA PHE A 227 13.27 -24.59 -6.21
C PHE A 227 12.17 -25.37 -6.92
N LYS A 228 12.57 -26.35 -7.73
CA LYS A 228 11.64 -27.14 -8.54
C LYS A 228 11.75 -28.60 -8.17
N GLY A 229 10.66 -29.31 -8.36
CA GLY A 229 10.64 -30.74 -8.14
C GLY A 229 9.28 -31.36 -8.42
N ILE A 230 9.16 -32.61 -8.01
CA ILE A 230 7.96 -33.43 -8.15
C ILE A 230 7.61 -33.97 -6.78
N ILE A 231 6.36 -33.77 -6.38
CA ILE A 231 5.74 -34.50 -5.28
C ILE A 231 5.21 -35.81 -5.87
N LYS A 232 5.65 -36.94 -5.33
CA LYS A 232 5.19 -38.28 -5.73
C LYS A 232 4.43 -38.95 -4.60
N THR A 233 3.33 -39.62 -4.93
CA THR A 233 2.59 -40.45 -3.98
C THR A 233 2.35 -41.86 -4.49
N GLN A 234 2.30 -42.82 -3.56
CA GLN A 234 1.96 -44.22 -3.86
C GLN A 234 0.46 -44.51 -3.67
N VAL A 235 -0.28 -43.55 -3.10
CA VAL A 235 -1.73 -43.61 -2.90
C VAL A 235 -2.40 -42.61 -3.85
N HIS A 236 -3.60 -42.97 -4.32
CA HIS A 236 -4.40 -42.14 -5.23
C HIS A 236 -4.62 -40.75 -4.62
N THR A 237 -4.24 -39.71 -5.36
CA THR A 237 -4.22 -38.28 -5.00
C THR A 237 -3.32 -37.92 -3.80
N PRO A 238 -2.29 -37.06 -3.99
CA PRO A 238 -1.59 -36.43 -2.88
C PRO A 238 -2.55 -35.50 -2.14
N GLU A 239 -2.94 -35.86 -0.93
CA GLU A 239 -3.67 -34.95 -0.05
C GLU A 239 -2.68 -33.96 0.59
N LEU A 240 -2.11 -33.09 -0.26
CA LEU A 240 -1.30 -31.96 0.16
C LEU A 240 -2.23 -30.89 0.76
N ILE A 241 -2.04 -30.62 2.06
CA ILE A 241 -2.82 -29.65 2.81
C ILE A 241 -2.25 -28.25 2.65
N ASN A 242 -0.92 -28.11 2.77
CA ASN A 242 -0.26 -26.82 2.66
C ASN A 242 1.24 -26.96 2.39
N ILE A 243 1.85 -25.88 1.91
CA ILE A 243 3.31 -25.73 1.81
C ILE A 243 3.72 -24.54 2.67
N VAL A 244 4.73 -24.73 3.51
CA VAL A 244 5.18 -23.73 4.49
C VAL A 244 6.68 -23.47 4.37
N HIS A 245 7.11 -22.23 4.63
CA HIS A 245 8.50 -21.90 4.91
C HIS A 245 8.74 -22.03 6.41
N ILE A 246 9.65 -22.93 6.79
CA ILE A 246 10.01 -23.22 8.17
C ILE A 246 11.14 -22.28 8.57
N LEU A 247 10.84 -21.28 9.40
CA LEU A 247 11.83 -20.35 9.94
C LEU A 247 12.46 -20.88 11.23
N SER A 248 11.67 -21.59 12.03
CA SER A 248 12.11 -22.27 13.25
C SER A 248 11.16 -23.41 13.60
N ASP A 249 11.49 -24.19 14.64
CA ASP A 249 10.64 -25.29 15.12
C ASP A 249 9.24 -24.85 15.58
N LYS A 250 9.03 -23.55 15.78
CA LYS A 250 7.76 -22.96 16.24
C LYS A 250 7.12 -22.01 15.24
N GLU A 251 7.83 -21.66 14.17
CA GLU A 251 7.41 -20.64 13.22
C GLU A 251 7.40 -21.21 11.81
N LEU A 252 6.19 -21.44 11.31
CA LEU A 252 5.92 -21.99 9.98
C LEU A 252 5.03 -20.99 9.25
N ASN A 253 5.57 -20.35 8.22
CA ASN A 253 4.83 -19.36 7.44
C ASN A 253 4.23 -20.04 6.20
N PRO A 254 2.90 -20.00 6.01
CA PRO A 254 2.26 -20.56 4.83
C PRO A 254 2.74 -19.82 3.58
N ILE A 255 3.04 -20.58 2.53
CA ILE A 255 3.40 -20.02 1.23
C ILE A 255 2.13 -19.95 0.38
N PRO A 256 1.80 -18.80 -0.21
CA PRO A 256 0.72 -18.71 -1.20
C PRO A 256 0.89 -19.75 -2.32
N VAL A 257 -0.15 -20.57 -2.54
CA VAL A 257 -0.15 -21.64 -3.55
C VAL A 257 -1.09 -21.27 -4.70
N THR A 258 -0.63 -21.45 -5.94
CA THR A 258 -1.44 -21.33 -7.16
C THR A 258 -1.38 -22.65 -7.94
N VAL A 259 -2.54 -23.24 -8.22
CA VAL A 259 -2.65 -24.44 -9.06
C VAL A 259 -2.81 -24.02 -10.52
N ARG A 260 -1.99 -24.60 -11.40
CA ARG A 260 -2.00 -24.40 -12.86
C ARG A 260 -2.38 -25.67 -13.60
#